data_AF-A0A7Y6YKT6-F1
#
_entry.id   AF-A0A7Y6YKT6-F1
#
_cell.length_a   1.000
_cell.length_b   1.000
_cell.length_c   1.000
_cell.angle_alpha   90.00
_cell.angle_beta   90.00
_cell.angle_gamma   90.00
#
_symmetry.space_group_name_H-M   'P 1'
#
loop_
_entity.id
_entity.type
_entity.pdbx_description
1 polymer ?
#
loop_
_entity_poly.entity_id
_entity_poly.type
_entity_poly.pdbx_seq_one_letter_code
_entity_poly.pdbx_strand_id
1 'polypeptide(L)' 'FVGATREAVSKTLAAWKRSGLVGISRGGVQILDRSELAVLAEPDSI' A
#
# COMPACT_ATOMS: atom_id res chain seq x y z
N PHE A 1 9.88 1.93 10.13
CA PHE A 1 10.59 2.01 8.83
C PHE A 1 10.74 0.59 8.30
N VAL A 2 10.39 0.31 7.04
CA VAL A 2 10.29 -1.07 6.49
C VAL A 2 11.56 -1.54 5.75
N GLY A 3 12.66 -0.80 5.81
CA GLY A 3 13.92 -1.15 5.12
C GLY A 3 13.88 -1.09 3.57
N ALA A 4 12.75 -0.69 2.98
CA ALA A 4 12.58 -0.57 1.53
C ALA A 4 13.01 0.79 0.99
N THR A 5 13.41 0.82 -0.29
CA THR A 5 13.70 2.08 -1.00
C THR A 5 12.41 2.86 -1.28
N ARG A 6 12.53 4.18 -1.46
CA ARG A 6 11.41 5.06 -1.81
C ARG A 6 10.73 4.60 -3.11
N GLU A 7 11.52 4.11 -4.05
CA GLU A 7 11.06 3.61 -5.36
C GLU A 7 10.23 2.33 -5.20
N ALA A 8 10.66 1.40 -4.34
CA ALA A 8 9.90 0.19 -4.04
C ALA A 8 8.57 0.51 -3.34
N VAL A 9 8.58 1.44 -2.39
CA VAL A 9 7.36 1.92 -1.73
C VAL A 9 6.43 2.60 -2.75
N SER A 10 6.98 3.44 -3.64
CA SER A 10 6.22 4.15 -4.67
C SER A 10 5.55 3.18 -5.66
N LYS A 11 6.25 2.11 -6.07
CA LYS A 11 5.69 1.06 -6.92
C LYS A 11 4.52 0.34 -6.26
N THR A 12 4.67 0.00 -4.98
CA THR A 12 3.62 -0.68 -4.20
C THR A 12 2.39 0.20 -4.07
N LEU A 13 2.56 1.47 -3.69
CA LEU A 13 1.46 2.44 -3.61
C LEU A 13 0.77 2.67 -4.96
N ALA A 14 1.54 2.72 -6.05
CA ALA A 14 0.97 2.86 -7.39
C ALA A 14 0.16 1.62 -7.83
N ALA A 15 0.57 0.42 -7.42
CA ALA A 15 -0.21 -0.80 -7.64
C ALA A 15 -1.52 -0.75 -6.86
N TRP A 16 -1.47 -0.45 -5.56
CA TRP A 16 -2.66 -0.35 -4.71
C TRP A 16 -3.64 0.73 -5.17
N LYS A 17 -3.14 1.87 -5.65
CA LYS A 17 -3.99 2.91 -6.23
C LYS A 17 -4.75 2.42 -7.47
N ARG A 18 -4.07 1.69 -8.37
CA ARG A 18 -4.70 1.13 -9.57
C ARG A 18 -5.75 0.07 -9.23
N SER A 19 -5.54 -0.69 -8.16
CA SER A 19 -6.49 -1.67 -7.64
C SER A 19 -7.60 -1.06 -6.77
N GLY A 20 -7.64 0.27 -6.61
CA GLY A 20 -8.68 0.94 -5.82
C GLY A 20 -8.54 0.79 -4.30
N LEU A 21 -7.41 0.29 -3.79
CA LEU A 21 -7.19 0.05 -2.37
C LEU A 21 -6.85 1.32 -1.59
N VAL A 22 -6.15 2.26 -2.25
CA VAL A 22 -5.74 3.54 -1.66
C VAL A 22 -5.93 4.71 -2.62
N GLY A 23 -6.27 5.87 -2.06
CA GLY A 23 -6.15 7.17 -2.72
C GLY A 23 -4.79 7.78 -2.43
N ILE A 24 -4.15 8.38 -3.45
CA ILE A 24 -2.89 9.11 -3.27
C ILE A 24 -3.10 10.56 -3.70
N SER A 25 -2.86 11.48 -2.78
CA SER A 25 -2.90 12.92 -3.00
C SER A 25 -1.58 13.56 -2.59
N ARG A 26 -1.41 14.86 -2.88
CA ARG A 26 -0.23 15.58 -2.44
C ARG A 26 -0.25 15.67 -0.91
N GLY A 27 0.68 14.98 -0.26
CA GLY A 27 0.84 15.01 1.20
C GLY A 27 0.09 13.94 1.98
N GLY A 28 -0.58 12.97 1.32
CA GLY A 28 -1.30 11.94 2.05
C GLY A 28 -1.65 10.69 1.25
N VAL A 29 -1.96 9.63 1.99
CA VAL A 29 -2.52 8.37 1.50
C VAL A 29 -3.84 8.14 2.23
N GLN A 30 -4.92 7.93 1.48
CA GLN A 30 -6.23 7.60 2.00
C GLN A 30 -6.48 6.10 1.82
N ILE A 31 -6.93 5.41 2.86
CA ILE A 31 -7.37 4.02 2.76
C ILE A 31 -8.77 4.01 2.14
N LEU A 32 -8.95 3.26 1.04
CA LEU A 32 -10.25 3.08 0.39
C LEU A 32 -10.83 1.70 0.69
N ASP A 33 -9.98 0.67 0.72
CA ASP A 33 -10.34 -0.68 1.16
C ASP A 33 -9.41 -1.16 2.28
N ARG A 34 -9.91 -1.12 3.51
CA ARG A 34 -9.15 -1.55 4.69
C ARG A 34 -9.08 -3.07 4.80
N SER A 35 -10.11 -3.76 4.36
CA SER A 35 -10.22 -5.21 4.53
C SER A 35 -9.23 -5.92 3.62
N GLU A 36 -9.16 -5.51 2.36
CA GLU A 36 -8.22 -6.10 1.40
C GLU A 36 -6.76 -5.72 1.72
N LEU A 37 -6.51 -4.49 2.21
CA LEU A 37 -5.20 -4.12 2.75
C LEU A 37 -4.80 -4.94 3.97
N ALA A 38 -5.75 -5.39 4.80
CA ALA A 38 -5.44 -6.24 5.94
C ALA A 38 -5.02 -7.65 5.49
N VAL A 39 -5.66 -8.20 4.44
CA VAL A 39 -5.24 -9.47 3.82
C VAL A 39 -3.82 -9.37 3.26
N LEU A 40 -3.50 -8.26 2.57
CA LEU A 40 -2.14 -8.02 2.06
C LEU A 40 -1.08 -7.80 3.16
N ALA A 41 -1.53 -7.45 4.37
CA ALA A 41 -0.67 -7.25 5.51
C ALA A 41 -0.48 -8.53 6.35
N GLU A 42 -1.18 -9.62 6.01
CA GLU A 42 -0.91 -10.90 6.64
C GLU A 42 0.54 -11.29 6.34
N PRO A 43 1.36 -11.52 7.37
CA PRO A 43 2.72 -11.99 7.14
C PRO A 43 2.61 -13.34 6.43
N ASP A 44 3.43 -13.56 5.40
CA ASP A 44 3.74 -14.92 4.97
C ASP A 44 4.08 -15.68 6.26
N SER A 45 3.31 -16.72 6.57
CA SER A 45 3.61 -17.59 7.70
C SER A 45 4.89 -18.34 7.32
N ILE A 46 6.03 -17.77 7.74
CA ILE A 46 7.36 -18.38 7.61
C ILE A 46 7.52 -19.42 8.72
#